data_AF-A0AAN7JEA2-F1
#
_entry.id   AF-A0AAN7JEA2-F1
#
_cell.length_a   1.000
_cell.length_b   1.000
_cell.length_c   1.000
_cell.angle_alpha   90.00
_cell.angle_beta   90.00
_cell.angle_gamma   90.00
#
_symmetry.space_group_name_H-M   'P 1'
#
loop_
_entity.id
_entity.type
_entity.pdbx_description
1 polymer ?
#
loop_
_entity_poly.entity_id
_entity_poly.type
_entity_poly.pdbx_seq_one_letter_code
_entity_poly.pdbx_strand_id
1 'polypeptide(L)'
;EINRDKTALFFSKSVTEANRQIIKGILGVHEIRHYEKYLGLPSLIGKGKRASFNYIKERVWRKLQGWEGKLLSQAGREVLIKVVIQAIPTYAMGCFKLPMGLCNEIEVIIRKFLWGQRGEKRKVHWLKWSEMTKSKNEGGMGFCDLALHNDSLLAK
;
A
#
# COMPACT_ATOMS: atom_id res chain seq x y z
N GLU A 1 24.50 18.98 13.80
CA GLU A 1 25.32 17.79 13.48
C GLU A 1 24.50 16.79 12.69
N ILE A 2 25.12 16.11 11.72
CA ILE A 2 24.50 15.04 10.93
C ILE A 2 24.70 13.73 11.70
N ASN A 3 23.60 13.02 11.99
CA ASN A 3 23.67 11.69 12.60
C ASN A 3 24.13 10.67 11.55
N ARG A 4 25.40 10.26 11.61
CA ARG A 4 26.03 9.38 10.61
C ARG A 4 25.46 7.96 10.59
N ASP A 5 24.87 7.50 11.70
CA ASP A 5 24.22 6.18 11.78
C ASP A 5 22.84 6.15 11.12
N LYS A 6 22.18 7.31 10.99
CA LYS A 6 20.85 7.45 10.36
C LYS A 6 20.91 8.02 8.95
N THR A 7 22.06 8.55 8.56
CA THR A 7 22.24 9.15 7.24
C THR A 7 22.85 8.11 6.33
N ALA A 8 22.47 8.12 5.06
CA ALA A 8 23.02 7.20 4.08
C ALA A 8 23.09 7.82 2.71
N LEU A 9 24.04 7.35 1.91
CA LEU A 9 24.29 7.87 0.57
C LEU A 9 23.72 6.92 -0.49
N PHE A 10 22.95 7.48 -1.41
CA PHE A 10 22.43 6.79 -2.58
C PHE A 10 22.96 7.48 -3.84
N PHE A 11 23.67 6.73 -4.68
CA PHE A 11 24.21 7.24 -5.95
C PHE A 11 23.34 6.81 -7.13
N SER A 12 23.08 7.76 -8.04
CA SER A 12 22.49 7.47 -9.35
C SER A 12 23.42 6.59 -10.19
N LYS A 13 22.85 5.80 -11.12
CA LYS A 13 23.62 5.01 -12.10
C LYS A 13 24.58 5.86 -12.93
N SER A 14 24.34 7.16 -13.05
CA SER A 14 25.15 8.09 -13.84
C SER A 14 26.44 8.56 -13.14
N VAL A 15 26.66 8.21 -11.87
CA VAL A 15 27.85 8.64 -11.12
C VAL A 15 28.97 7.61 -11.28
N THR A 16 30.12 8.06 -11.78
CA THR A 16 31.36 7.28 -11.92
C THR A 16 31.89 6.83 -10.56
N GLU A 17 32.52 5.65 -10.52
CA GLU A 17 33.01 5.04 -9.27
C GLU A 17 34.02 5.94 -8.53
N ALA A 18 34.86 6.66 -9.28
CA ALA A 18 35.80 7.65 -8.73
C ALA A 18 35.10 8.73 -7.91
N ASN A 19 34.01 9.29 -8.44
CA ASN A 19 33.24 10.32 -7.74
C ASN A 19 32.50 9.76 -6.52
N ARG A 20 32.06 8.50 -6.57
CA ARG A 20 31.44 7.85 -5.40
C ARG A 20 32.42 7.71 -4.25
N GLN A 21 33.65 7.29 -4.53
CA GLN A 21 34.68 7.12 -3.50
C GLN A 21 35.08 8.46 -2.87
N ILE A 22 35.21 9.53 -3.66
CA ILE A 22 35.47 10.89 -3.15
C ILE A 22 34.35 11.35 -2.23
N ILE A 23 33.10 11.24 -2.68
CA ILE A 23 31.93 11.68 -1.90
C ILE A 23 31.78 10.86 -0.62
N LYS A 24 32.03 9.54 -0.67
CA LYS A 24 32.06 8.69 0.53
C LYS A 24 33.17 9.08 1.50
N GLY A 25 34.36 9.42 1.00
CA GLY A 25 35.48 9.84 1.83
C GLY A 25 35.23 11.17 2.54
N ILE A 26 34.54 12.11 1.88
CA ILE A 26 34.18 13.41 2.46
C ILE A 26 33.07 13.27 3.51
N LEU A 27 32.03 12.49 3.21
CA LEU A 27 30.86 12.37 4.09
C LEU A 27 31.05 11.35 5.22
N GLY A 28 31.85 10.30 5.02
CA GLY A 28 32.10 9.25 6.02
C GLY A 28 30.86 8.41 6.33
N VAL A 29 29.93 8.28 5.36
CA VAL A 29 28.63 7.63 5.54
C VAL A 29 28.53 6.39 4.65
N HIS A 30 27.83 5.36 5.12
CA HIS A 30 27.62 4.12 4.37
C HIS A 30 26.82 4.34 3.06
N GLU A 31 27.23 3.65 2.00
CA GLU A 31 26.49 3.60 0.73
C GLU A 31 25.41 2.53 0.81
N ILE A 32 24.17 2.93 0.54
CA ILE A 32 23.06 2.00 0.46
C ILE A 32 22.82 1.63 -1.01
N ARG A 33 22.86 0.33 -1.31
CA ARG A 33 22.55 -0.23 -2.64
C ARG A 33 21.07 -0.59 -2.82
N HIS A 34 20.31 -0.74 -1.74
CA HIS A 34 18.94 -1.23 -1.75
C HIS A 34 18.04 -0.29 -0.96
N TYR A 35 16.85 0.02 -1.47
CA TYR A 35 15.90 0.95 -0.84
C TYR A 35 15.62 0.57 0.62
N GLU A 36 16.27 1.24 1.57
CA GLU A 36 15.96 1.01 2.98
C GLU A 36 14.57 1.57 3.29
N LYS A 37 13.83 0.86 4.15
CA LYS A 37 12.50 1.30 4.57
C LYS A 37 12.66 2.29 5.70
N TYR A 38 12.31 3.55 5.45
CA TYR A 38 12.19 4.55 6.50
C TYR A 38 10.74 4.57 7.00
N LEU A 39 10.52 4.34 8.30
CA LEU A 39 9.17 4.22 8.90
C LEU A 39 8.26 3.19 8.20
N GLY A 40 8.86 2.12 7.65
CA GLY A 40 8.14 1.08 6.92
C GLY A 40 7.78 1.44 5.46
N LEU A 41 8.11 2.66 5.00
CA LEU A 41 7.96 3.12 3.63
C LEU A 41 9.29 3.10 2.88
N PRO A 42 9.30 2.81 1.57
CA PRO A 42 10.51 2.92 0.76
C PRO A 42 11.03 4.37 0.76
N SER A 43 12.26 4.58 1.24
CA SER A 43 12.91 5.90 1.35
C SER A 43 13.16 6.58 0.00
N LEU A 44 13.44 5.78 -1.04
CA LEU A 44 13.38 6.21 -2.43
C LEU A 44 12.45 5.29 -3.21
N ILE A 45 11.74 5.86 -4.17
CA ILE A 45 10.91 5.11 -5.11
C ILE A 45 11.57 5.21 -6.48
N GLY A 46 12.27 4.14 -6.88
CA GLY A 46 12.86 4.04 -8.20
C GLY A 46 11.85 3.72 -9.31
N LYS A 47 12.36 3.22 -10.44
CA LYS A 47 11.55 2.84 -11.61
C LYS A 47 10.52 1.73 -11.33
N GLY A 48 10.67 0.98 -10.23
CA GLY A 48 9.80 -0.13 -9.83
C GLY A 48 8.69 0.24 -8.83
N LYS A 49 7.93 1.33 -9.07
CA LYS A 49 6.88 1.81 -8.13
C LYS A 49 5.96 0.70 -7.62
N ARG A 50 5.56 -0.22 -8.50
CA ARG A 50 4.66 -1.34 -8.17
C ARG A 50 5.31 -2.32 -7.18
N ALA A 51 6.56 -2.69 -7.39
CA ALA A 51 7.30 -3.59 -6.51
C ALA A 51 7.50 -2.97 -5.11
N SER A 52 7.78 -1.66 -5.05
CA SER A 52 7.97 -0.93 -3.80
C SER A 52 6.75 -0.93 -2.88
N PHE A 53 5.55 -1.06 -3.42
CA PHE A 53 4.28 -1.04 -2.66
C PHE A 53 3.58 -2.40 -2.57
N ASN A 54 4.12 -3.46 -3.17
CA ASN A 54 3.53 -4.80 -3.09
C ASN A 54 3.34 -5.30 -1.65
N TYR A 55 4.21 -4.86 -0.73
CA TYR A 55 4.08 -5.20 0.69
C TYR A 55 2.73 -4.76 1.29
N ILE A 56 2.10 -3.69 0.79
CA ILE A 56 0.79 -3.23 1.24
C ILE A 56 -0.26 -4.29 0.92
N LYS A 57 -0.28 -4.75 -0.33
CA LYS A 57 -1.16 -5.83 -0.78
C LYS A 57 -0.94 -7.11 0.04
N GLU A 58 0.31 -7.48 0.30
CA GLU A 58 0.63 -8.66 1.11
C GLU A 58 0.12 -8.54 2.56
N ARG A 59 0.23 -7.35 3.17
CA ARG A 59 -0.32 -7.11 4.52
C ARG A 59 -1.84 -7.23 4.54
N VAL A 60 -2.52 -6.67 3.54
CA VAL A 60 -3.97 -6.82 3.36
C VAL A 60 -4.33 -8.30 3.20
N TRP A 61 -3.67 -9.01 2.29
CA TRP A 61 -3.88 -10.44 2.05
C TRP A 61 -3.72 -11.27 3.33
N ARG A 62 -2.64 -11.06 4.08
CA ARG A 62 -2.36 -11.79 5.32
C ARG A 62 -3.44 -11.57 6.40
N LYS A 63 -3.96 -10.34 6.53
CA LYS A 63 -5.06 -10.04 7.46
C LYS A 63 -6.35 -10.76 7.05
N LEU A 64 -6.68 -10.73 5.77
CA LEU A 64 -7.87 -11.38 5.24
C LEU A 64 -7.81 -12.90 5.36
N GLN A 65 -6.66 -13.51 5.06
CA GLN A 65 -6.44 -14.95 5.25
C GLN A 65 -6.62 -15.37 6.72
N GLY A 66 -6.08 -14.58 7.67
CA GLY A 66 -6.27 -14.83 9.11
C GLY A 66 -7.74 -14.72 9.58
N TRP A 67 -8.61 -14.08 8.80
CA TRP A 67 -10.04 -13.96 9.10
C TRP A 67 -10.92 -14.90 8.30
N GLU A 68 -10.46 -15.41 7.17
CA GLU A 68 -11.22 -16.33 6.31
C GLU A 68 -11.57 -17.65 7.03
N GLY A 69 -10.70 -18.09 7.94
CA GLY A 69 -10.91 -19.24 8.82
C GLY A 69 -11.88 -18.99 9.98
N LYS A 70 -12.30 -17.73 10.22
CA LYS A 70 -13.27 -17.39 11.27
C LYS A 70 -14.68 -17.33 10.68
N LEU A 71 -15.66 -17.82 11.44
CA LEU A 71 -17.09 -17.69 11.07
C LEU A 71 -17.55 -16.25 11.33
N LEU A 72 -17.30 -15.37 10.36
CA LEU A 72 -17.72 -13.97 10.40
C LEU A 72 -19.05 -13.77 9.67
N SER A 73 -19.95 -13.00 10.27
CA SER A 73 -21.14 -12.49 9.60
C SER A 73 -20.77 -11.51 8.48
N GLN A 74 -21.70 -11.29 7.54
CA GLN A 74 -21.49 -10.31 6.46
C GLN A 74 -21.21 -8.90 6.99
N ALA A 75 -22.01 -8.45 7.97
CA ALA A 75 -21.80 -7.16 8.63
C ALA A 75 -20.44 -7.08 9.32
N GLY A 76 -19.98 -8.17 9.95
CA GLY A 76 -18.66 -8.22 10.59
C GLY A 76 -17.52 -8.06 9.57
N ARG A 77 -17.65 -8.68 8.38
CA ARG A 77 -16.65 -8.52 7.31
C ARG A 77 -16.60 -7.09 6.78
N GLU A 78 -17.76 -6.48 6.56
CA GLU A 78 -17.87 -5.09 6.12
C GLU A 78 -17.15 -4.15 7.09
N VAL A 79 -17.42 -4.27 8.39
CA VAL A 79 -16.78 -3.44 9.43
C VAL A 79 -15.27 -3.65 9.45
N LEU A 80 -14.79 -4.90 9.40
CA LEU A 80 -13.35 -5.20 9.40
C LEU A 80 -12.64 -4.63 8.17
N ILE A 81 -13.26 -4.70 6.99
CA ILE A 81 -12.71 -4.10 5.77
C ILE A 81 -12.53 -2.59 5.96
N LYS A 82 -13.58 -1.90 6.41
CA LYS A 82 -13.58 -0.44 6.56
C LYS A 82 -12.57 0.04 7.60
N VAL A 83 -12.60 -0.56 8.79
CA VAL A 83 -11.81 -0.09 9.92
C VAL A 83 -10.34 -0.49 9.81
N VAL A 84 -10.06 -1.70 9.29
CA VAL A 84 -8.70 -2.24 9.31
C VAL A 84 -8.08 -2.26 7.92
N ILE A 85 -8.76 -2.85 6.93
CA ILE A 85 -8.14 -3.06 5.61
C ILE A 85 -7.93 -1.73 4.88
N GLN A 86 -8.90 -0.82 4.93
CA GLN A 86 -8.79 0.49 4.27
C GLN A 86 -7.83 1.43 5.00
N ALA A 87 -7.54 1.20 6.29
CA ALA A 87 -6.56 1.97 7.06
C ALA A 87 -5.09 1.59 6.78
N ILE A 88 -4.84 0.34 6.34
CA ILE A 88 -3.47 -0.14 6.05
C ILE A 88 -2.74 0.73 4.99
N PRO A 89 -3.34 1.05 3.82
CA PRO A 89 -2.66 1.84 2.81
C PRO A 89 -2.61 3.35 3.13
N THR A 90 -3.42 3.85 4.06
CA THR A 90 -3.60 5.30 4.33
C THR A 90 -2.29 6.03 4.61
N TYR A 91 -1.39 5.42 5.40
CA TYR A 91 -0.09 6.02 5.70
C TYR A 91 0.79 6.17 4.43
N ALA A 92 0.84 5.12 3.60
CA ALA A 92 1.57 5.17 2.34
C ALA A 92 0.94 6.14 1.33
N MET A 93 -0.39 6.21 1.31
CA MET A 93 -1.15 7.10 0.43
C MET A 93 -0.96 8.58 0.77
N GLY A 94 -0.76 8.92 2.05
CA GLY A 94 -0.44 10.30 2.45
C GLY A 94 0.94 10.77 2.00
N CYS A 95 1.88 9.85 1.80
CA CYS A 95 3.24 10.19 1.37
C CYS A 95 3.45 10.03 -0.14
N PHE A 96 2.71 9.12 -0.80
CA PHE A 96 2.97 8.73 -2.18
C PHE A 96 1.71 8.44 -2.98
N LYS A 97 1.78 8.71 -4.29
CA LYS A 97 0.79 8.25 -5.26
C LYS A 97 1.00 6.77 -5.55
N LEU A 98 0.08 5.94 -5.07
CA LEU A 98 0.07 4.50 -5.35
C LEU A 98 -0.33 4.23 -6.81
N PRO A 99 0.26 3.21 -7.46
CA PRO A 99 -0.16 2.82 -8.79
C PRO A 99 -1.62 2.35 -8.80
N MET A 100 -2.42 2.82 -9.77
CA MET A 100 -3.82 2.40 -9.93
C MET A 100 -4.00 0.87 -9.96
N GLY A 101 -3.07 0.17 -10.62
CA GLY A 101 -3.09 -1.30 -10.66
C GLY A 101 -2.99 -1.96 -9.29
N LEU A 102 -2.25 -1.36 -8.35
CA LEU A 102 -2.17 -1.87 -6.97
C LEU A 102 -3.48 -1.63 -6.22
N CYS A 103 -4.08 -0.44 -6.35
CA CYS A 103 -5.38 -0.13 -5.75
C CYS A 103 -6.44 -1.14 -6.24
N ASN A 104 -6.54 -1.35 -7.54
CA ASN A 104 -7.47 -2.29 -8.14
C ASN A 104 -7.25 -3.74 -7.66
N GLU A 105 -5.99 -4.18 -7.53
CA GLU A 105 -5.67 -5.51 -6.98
C GLU A 105 -6.15 -5.66 -5.54
N ILE A 106 -5.94 -4.65 -4.69
CA ILE A 106 -6.40 -4.65 -3.30
C ILE A 106 -7.94 -4.71 -3.25
N GLU A 107 -8.63 -3.92 -4.07
CA GLU A 107 -10.10 -3.91 -4.15
C GLU A 107 -10.67 -5.25 -4.63
N VAL A 108 -10.01 -5.93 -5.57
CA VAL A 108 -10.39 -7.29 -5.98
C VAL A 108 -10.33 -8.25 -4.78
N ILE A 109 -9.26 -8.19 -3.99
CA ILE A 109 -9.08 -9.04 -2.81
C ILE A 109 -10.16 -8.73 -1.76
N ILE A 110 -10.42 -7.44 -1.49
CA ILE A 110 -11.47 -7.01 -0.56
C ILE A 110 -12.84 -7.55 -0.99
N ARG A 111 -13.19 -7.43 -2.28
CA ARG A 111 -14.45 -7.93 -2.81
C ARG A 111 -14.60 -9.43 -2.64
N LYS A 112 -13.54 -10.20 -2.94
CA LYS A 112 -13.55 -11.66 -2.74
C LYS A 112 -13.83 -12.02 -1.29
N PHE A 113 -13.18 -11.35 -0.34
CA PHE A 113 -13.39 -11.58 1.08
C PHE A 113 -14.81 -11.22 1.53
N LEU A 114 -15.32 -10.05 1.14
CA LEU A 114 -16.66 -9.59 1.53
C LEU A 114 -17.73 -10.61 1.12
N TRP A 115 -17.75 -11.01 -0.16
CA TRP A 115 -18.72 -11.97 -0.67
C TRP A 115 -18.44 -13.42 -0.25
N GLY A 116 -17.37 -13.67 0.51
CA GLY A 116 -17.03 -14.97 1.07
C GLY A 116 -16.60 -15.98 0.02
N GLN A 117 -15.91 -15.51 -1.01
CA GLN A 117 -15.29 -16.39 -1.98
C GLN A 117 -14.17 -17.15 -1.28
N ARG A 118 -14.27 -18.50 -1.24
CA ARG A 118 -13.25 -19.39 -0.68
C ARG A 118 -12.59 -20.18 -1.80
N GLY A 119 -11.27 -20.06 -1.94
CA GLY A 119 -10.52 -20.67 -3.02
C GLY A 119 -11.04 -20.27 -4.42
N GLU A 120 -11.18 -21.26 -5.31
CA GLU A 120 -11.66 -21.03 -6.69
C GLU A 120 -13.19 -20.98 -6.82
N LYS A 121 -13.95 -21.25 -5.76
CA LYS A 121 -15.42 -21.27 -5.83
C LYS A 121 -15.97 -19.84 -5.95
N ARG A 122 -16.36 -19.46 -7.17
CA ARG A 122 -16.92 -18.14 -7.50
C ARG A 122 -18.20 -17.90 -6.70
N LYS A 123 -18.29 -16.73 -6.05
CA LYS A 123 -19.51 -16.23 -5.38
C LYS A 123 -20.14 -15.14 -6.24
N VAL A 124 -21.45 -14.99 -6.18
CA VAL A 124 -22.16 -13.90 -6.84
C VAL A 124 -21.79 -12.58 -6.16
N HIS A 125 -21.28 -11.64 -6.95
CA HIS A 125 -21.05 -10.26 -6.53
C HIS A 125 -22.32 -9.46 -6.83
N TRP A 126 -23.11 -9.16 -5.80
CA TRP A 126 -24.44 -8.56 -5.97
C TRP A 126 -24.41 -7.09 -6.38
N LEU A 127 -23.33 -6.37 -6.07
CA LEU A 127 -23.18 -4.95 -6.34
C LEU A 127 -21.86 -4.65 -7.05
N LYS A 128 -21.90 -3.66 -7.94
CA LYS A 128 -20.71 -3.08 -8.55
C LYS A 128 -19.92 -2.33 -7.48
N TRP A 129 -18.59 -2.34 -7.60
CA TRP A 129 -17.72 -1.65 -6.64
C TRP A 129 -18.01 -0.14 -6.55
N SER A 130 -18.29 0.50 -7.68
CA SER A 130 -18.67 1.91 -7.76
C SER A 130 -19.94 2.26 -6.97
N GLU A 131 -20.87 1.33 -6.81
CA GLU A 131 -22.08 1.53 -5.99
C GLU A 131 -21.76 1.31 -4.51
N MET A 132 -20.86 0.39 -4.22
CA MET A 132 -20.44 0.10 -2.85
C MET A 132 -19.62 1.23 -2.22
N THR A 133 -18.88 1.99 -3.03
CA THR A 133 -18.04 3.10 -2.56
C THR A 133 -18.80 4.40 -2.33
N LYS A 134 -20.04 4.52 -2.83
CA LYS A 134 -20.91 5.67 -2.55
C LYS A 134 -21.20 5.80 -1.05
N SER A 135 -21.52 7.02 -0.63
CA SER A 135 -21.91 7.27 0.75
C SER A 135 -23.21 6.53 1.10
N LYS A 136 -23.45 6.27 2.39
CA LYS A 136 -24.71 5.65 2.84
C LYS A 136 -25.94 6.50 2.49
N ASN A 137 -25.77 7.83 2.45
CA ASN A 137 -26.84 8.75 2.07
C ASN A 137 -27.23 8.62 0.59
N GLU A 138 -26.30 8.18 -0.25
CA GLU A 138 -26.51 7.92 -1.68
C GLU A 138 -26.88 6.45 -1.97
N GLY A 139 -27.24 5.67 -0.94
CA GLY A 139 -27.59 4.25 -1.06
C GLY A 139 -26.39 3.31 -1.22
N GLY A 140 -25.17 3.82 -1.03
CA GLY A 140 -23.94 3.02 -1.04
C GLY A 140 -23.64 2.38 0.30
N MET A 141 -22.55 1.61 0.33
CA MET A 141 -22.09 0.98 1.58
C MET A 141 -21.09 1.85 2.32
N GLY A 142 -20.53 2.91 1.71
CA GLY A 142 -19.52 3.78 2.33
C GLY A 142 -18.15 3.12 2.44
N PHE A 143 -17.77 2.29 1.46
CA PHE A 143 -16.36 1.89 1.30
C PHE A 143 -15.57 3.03 0.66
N CYS A 144 -14.32 3.22 1.05
CA CYS A 144 -13.43 4.12 0.30
C CYS A 144 -12.96 3.50 -1.02
N ASP A 145 -13.12 4.23 -2.11
CA ASP A 145 -12.38 4.01 -3.36
C ASP A 145 -10.90 4.33 -3.09
N LEU A 146 -10.02 3.35 -3.27
CA LEU A 146 -8.61 3.50 -2.87
C LEU A 146 -7.86 4.50 -3.75
N ALA A 147 -8.24 4.62 -5.02
CA ALA A 147 -7.60 5.55 -5.95
C ALA A 147 -7.97 7.00 -5.59
N LEU A 148 -9.27 7.26 -5.45
CA LEU A 148 -9.78 8.58 -5.07
C LEU A 148 -9.33 9.00 -3.67
N HIS A 149 -9.32 8.05 -2.73
CA HIS A 149 -8.82 8.32 -1.39
C HIS A 149 -7.34 8.72 -1.41
N ASN A 150 -6.51 8.06 -2.23
CA ASN A 150 -5.12 8.42 -2.38
C ASN A 150 -4.94 9.80 -3.01
N ASP A 151 -5.73 10.15 -4.04
CA ASP A 151 -5.73 11.53 -4.60
C ASP A 151 -6.08 12.56 -3.53
N SER A 152 -7.15 12.33 -2.77
CA SER A 152 -7.59 13.25 -1.72
C SER A 152 -6.55 13.47 -0.62
N LEU A 153 -5.77 12.43 -0.28
CA LEU A 153 -4.75 12.53 0.76
C LEU A 153 -3.50 13.29 0.29
N LEU A 154 -3.20 13.28 -0.99
CA LEU A 154 -2.07 14.00 -1.59
C LEU A 154 -2.42 15.44 -1.95
N ALA A 155 -3.69 15.74 -2.18
CA ALA A 155 -4.19 17.10 -2.44
C ALA A 155 -4.34 17.97 -1.17
N LYS A 156 -3.77 17.53 -0.04
CA LYS A 156 -3.76 18.26 1.23
C LYS A 156 -2.72 19.36 1.26
#